data_AF-A0A9D6QGI9-F1
#
_entry.id   AF-A0A9D6QGI9-F1
#
_cell.length_a   1.000
_cell.length_b   1.000
_cell.length_c   1.000
_cell.angle_alpha   90.00
_cell.angle_beta   90.00
_cell.angle_gamma   90.00
#
_symmetry.space_group_name_H-M   'P 1'
#
loop_
_entity.id
_entity.type
_entity.pdbx_description
1 polymer ?
#
loop_
_entity_poly.entity_id
_entity_poly.type
_entity_poly.pdbx_seq_one_letter_code
_entity_poly.pdbx_strand_id
1 'polypeptide(L)'
;MSSNTYNWQSACGRWLEFEVVRAQRDWEPVGGIYMFVKPHDPQAGPYGGPICLFIGKTEDFSQALARHDMWQAAENLGAREIHLITIKHEETRARVMRELIEAQCPILNKSMLRRVA
;
A
#
# COMPACT_ATOMS: atom_id res chain seq x y z
N MET A 1 -9.83 12.34 -16.59
CA MET A 1 -9.54 10.91 -16.35
C MET A 1 -10.03 10.62 -14.96
N SER A 2 -11.01 9.72 -14.79
CA SER A 2 -11.49 9.35 -13.45
C SER A 2 -10.39 8.54 -12.78
N SER A 3 -9.63 9.17 -11.87
CA SER A 3 -8.64 8.46 -11.07
C SER A 3 -9.40 7.45 -10.21
N ASN A 4 -9.10 6.16 -10.38
CA ASN A 4 -9.70 5.13 -9.56
C ASN A 4 -9.10 5.29 -8.14
N THR A 5 -9.92 5.61 -7.14
CA THR A 5 -9.47 5.81 -5.77
C THR A 5 -10.10 4.79 -4.82
N TYR A 6 -9.40 4.50 -3.72
CA TYR A 6 -9.91 3.64 -2.65
C TYR A 6 -9.60 4.26 -1.28
N ASN A 7 -10.57 4.22 -0.37
CA ASN A 7 -10.43 4.78 0.96
C ASN A 7 -10.02 3.70 1.97
N TRP A 8 -8.87 3.88 2.61
CA TRP A 8 -8.41 3.04 3.72
C TRP A 8 -8.60 3.74 5.05
N GLN A 9 -8.99 2.99 6.06
CA GLN A 9 -9.07 3.50 7.43
C GLN A 9 -7.72 3.31 8.15
N SER A 10 -7.25 4.35 8.83
CA SER A 10 -6.09 4.28 9.72
C SER A 10 -6.51 3.95 11.17
N ALA A 11 -5.56 3.55 12.02
CA ALA A 11 -5.86 3.15 13.40
C ALA A 11 -6.47 4.27 14.26
N CYS A 12 -6.28 5.54 13.90
CA CYS A 12 -6.93 6.66 14.58
C CYS A 12 -8.34 6.99 14.04
N GLY A 13 -8.89 6.14 13.15
CA GLY A 13 -10.25 6.27 12.61
C GLY A 13 -10.37 7.21 11.41
N ARG A 14 -9.27 7.79 10.91
CA ARG A 14 -9.27 8.64 9.71
C ARG A 14 -9.35 7.80 8.44
N TRP A 15 -10.16 8.26 7.49
CA TRP A 15 -10.20 7.73 6.13
C TRP A 15 -9.20 8.47 5.26
N LEU A 16 -8.38 7.72 4.55
CA LEU A 16 -7.34 8.22 3.66
C LEU A 16 -7.64 7.72 2.25
N GLU A 17 -7.71 8.65 1.31
CA GLU A 17 -7.93 8.35 -0.10
C GLU A 17 -6.61 7.99 -0.78
N PHE A 18 -6.57 6.82 -1.41
CA PHE A 18 -5.42 6.34 -2.18
C PHE A 18 -5.77 6.28 -3.66
N GLU A 19 -4.82 6.64 -4.51
CA GLU A 19 -4.87 6.37 -5.94
C GLU A 19 -4.62 4.87 -6.16
N VAL A 20 -5.50 4.22 -6.92
CA VAL A 20 -5.40 2.82 -7.32
C VAL A 20 -4.75 2.74 -8.68
N VAL A 21 -3.58 2.10 -8.74
CA VAL A 21 -2.74 2.08 -9.94
C VAL A 21 -2.23 0.67 -10.20
N ARG A 22 -1.84 0.41 -11.45
CA ARG A 22 -1.18 -0.84 -11.86
C ARG A 22 0.33 -0.68 -11.79
N ALA A 23 1.04 -1.79 -11.59
CA ALA A 23 2.49 -1.82 -11.43
C ALA A 23 3.26 -1.29 -12.65
N GLN A 24 2.71 -1.43 -13.87
CA GLN A 24 3.34 -0.96 -15.11
C GLN A 24 2.89 0.47 -15.43
N ARG A 25 3.51 1.46 -14.80
CA ARG A 25 3.37 2.88 -15.18
C ARG A 25 4.65 3.66 -14.90
N ASP A 26 4.76 4.84 -15.49
CA ASP A 26 5.79 5.81 -15.11
C ASP A 26 5.46 6.39 -13.73
N TRP A 27 6.47 6.39 -12.86
CA TRP A 27 6.34 6.83 -11.47
C TRP A 27 6.92 8.24 -11.32
N GLU A 28 6.17 9.13 -10.67
CA GLU A 28 6.66 10.46 -10.35
C GLU A 28 7.70 10.42 -9.21
N PRO A 29 8.73 11.29 -9.25
CA PRO A 29 9.74 11.38 -8.19
C PRO A 29 9.21 12.15 -6.97
N VAL A 30 8.13 11.62 -6.38
CA VAL A 30 7.42 12.22 -5.25
C VAL A 30 7.34 11.22 -4.11
N GLY A 31 7.44 11.73 -2.88
CA GLY A 31 7.34 10.92 -1.66
C GLY A 31 5.91 10.65 -1.23
N GLY A 32 5.72 9.51 -0.58
CA GLY A 32 4.42 9.10 -0.09
C GLY A 32 4.41 7.71 0.53
N ILE A 33 3.22 7.15 0.61
CA ILE A 33 2.99 5.78 1.09
C ILE A 33 2.40 4.98 -0.06
N TYR A 34 2.86 3.75 -0.20
CA TYR A 34 2.30 2.78 -1.15
C TYR A 34 1.93 1.48 -0.43
N MET A 35 0.94 0.80 -0.98
CA MET A 35 0.45 -0.47 -0.49
C MET A 35 0.35 -1.45 -1.65
N PHE A 36 0.72 -2.71 -1.42
CA PHE A 36 0.43 -3.79 -2.36
C PHE A 36 -0.84 -4.49 -1.94
N VAL A 37 -1.78 -4.58 -2.88
CA VAL A 37 -3.17 -4.91 -2.58
C VAL A 37 -3.64 -6.05 -3.47
N LYS A 38 -4.20 -7.06 -2.80
CA LYS A 38 -5.02 -8.07 -3.47
C LYS A 38 -6.42 -7.47 -3.65
N PRO A 39 -6.88 -7.25 -4.89
CA PRO A 39 -8.22 -6.73 -5.12
C PRO A 39 -9.26 -7.68 -4.52
N HIS A 40 -10.43 -7.13 -4.21
CA HIS A 40 -11.56 -7.95 -3.80
C HIS A 40 -11.89 -8.96 -4.90
N ASP A 41 -12.00 -10.23 -4.54
CA ASP A 41 -12.47 -11.28 -5.45
C ASP A 41 -14.00 -11.31 -5.41
N PRO A 42 -14.70 -10.94 -6.50
CA PRO A 42 -16.17 -10.94 -6.53
C PRO A 42 -16.77 -12.33 -6.28
N GLN A 43 -15.99 -13.40 -6.49
CA GLN A 43 -16.42 -14.78 -6.24
C GLN A 43 -16.31 -15.18 -4.76
N ALA A 44 -15.59 -14.40 -3.94
CA ALA A 44 -15.45 -14.67 -2.50
C ALA A 44 -16.67 -14.23 -1.67
N GLY A 45 -17.71 -13.70 -2.32
CA GLY A 45 -18.96 -13.26 -1.71
C GLY A 45 -19.01 -11.74 -1.47
N PRO A 46 -20.20 -11.20 -1.11
CA PRO A 46 -20.45 -9.75 -1.04
C PRO A 46 -19.79 -9.07 0.18
N TYR A 47 -19.25 -9.85 1.11
CA TYR A 47 -18.63 -9.36 2.34
C TYR A 47 -17.12 -9.48 2.20
N GLY A 48 -16.48 -8.38 1.85
CA GLY A 48 -15.03 -8.30 1.77
C GLY A 48 -14.58 -7.04 1.04
N GLY A 49 -13.49 -6.44 1.50
CA GLY A 49 -12.77 -5.41 0.78
C GLY A 49 -11.51 -5.96 0.10
N PRO A 50 -10.79 -5.13 -0.66
CA PRO A 50 -9.40 -5.41 -0.98
C PRO A 50 -8.59 -5.74 0.28
N ILE A 51 -7.56 -6.56 0.12
CA ILE A 51 -6.68 -6.98 1.22
C ILE A 51 -5.31 -6.31 1.04
N CYS A 52 -4.90 -5.53 2.04
CA CYS A 52 -3.55 -4.98 2.09
C CYS A 52 -2.54 -6.05 2.51
N LEU A 53 -1.55 -6.31 1.65
CA LEU A 53 -0.53 -7.33 1.87
C LEU A 53 0.80 -6.74 2.34
N PHE A 54 1.11 -5.52 1.92
CA PHE A 54 2.32 -4.78 2.27
C PHE A 54 2.05 -3.28 2.32
N ILE A 55 2.75 -2.56 3.19
CA ILE A 55 2.77 -1.09 3.27
C ILE A 55 4.22 -0.61 3.33
N GLY A 56 4.57 0.37 2.51
CA GLY A 56 5.87 1.04 2.53
C GLY A 56 5.74 2.55 2.45
N LYS A 57 6.74 3.27 2.97
CA LYS A 57 6.93 4.71 2.73
C LYS A 57 8.13 4.92 1.83
N THR A 58 8.10 5.98 1.04
CA THR A 58 9.22 6.40 0.20
C THR A 58 9.30 7.91 0.12
N GLU A 59 10.48 8.42 -0.16
CA GLU A 59 10.70 9.82 -0.54
C GLU A 59 10.56 10.03 -2.06
N ASP A 60 10.58 8.94 -2.82
CA ASP A 60 10.54 8.90 -4.29
C ASP A 60 9.88 7.58 -4.76
N PHE A 61 8.69 7.66 -5.34
CA PHE A 61 8.00 6.50 -5.90
C PHE A 61 8.75 5.86 -7.06
N SER A 62 9.45 6.64 -7.88
CA SER A 62 10.20 6.12 -9.03
C SER A 62 11.32 5.17 -8.61
N GLN A 63 12.00 5.46 -7.50
CA GLN A 63 13.05 4.59 -6.99
C GLN A 63 12.49 3.37 -6.26
N ALA A 64 11.49 3.57 -5.39
CA ALA A 64 10.94 2.50 -4.56
C ALA A 64 10.17 1.47 -5.39
N LEU A 65 9.41 1.92 -6.38
CA LEU A 65 8.58 1.04 -7.18
C LEU A 65 9.34 0.43 -8.36
N ALA A 66 10.42 1.03 -8.87
CA ALA A 66 11.24 0.41 -9.92
C ALA A 66 11.93 -0.89 -9.49
N ARG A 67 12.34 -1.00 -8.21
CA ARG A 67 13.07 -2.18 -7.70
C ARG A 67 12.15 -3.36 -7.41
N HIS A 68 10.87 -3.10 -7.13
CA HIS A 68 9.86 -4.13 -6.91
C HIS A 68 10.23 -5.20 -5.86
N ASP A 69 11.13 -4.92 -4.91
CA ASP A 69 11.75 -5.93 -4.02
C ASP A 69 10.71 -6.77 -3.25
N MET A 70 9.56 -6.18 -2.90
CA MET A 70 8.44 -6.85 -2.21
C MET A 70 7.26 -7.21 -3.13
N TRP A 71 7.30 -6.77 -4.40
CA TRP A 71 6.21 -6.98 -5.35
C TRP A 71 6.04 -8.47 -5.64
N GLN A 72 7.12 -9.20 -5.92
CA GLN A 72 7.02 -10.62 -6.25
C GLN A 72 6.37 -11.43 -5.12
N ALA A 73 6.74 -11.13 -3.86
CA ALA A 73 6.13 -11.78 -2.70
C ALA A 73 4.65 -11.42 -2.55
N ALA A 74 4.28 -10.16 -2.80
CA ALA A 74 2.88 -9.72 -2.75
C ALA A 74 2.06 -10.31 -3.91
N GLU A 75 2.62 -10.40 -5.11
CA GLU A 75 1.98 -10.96 -6.30
C GLU A 75 1.67 -12.45 -6.13
N ASN A 76 2.59 -13.19 -5.50
CA ASN A 76 2.38 -14.60 -5.12
C ASN A 76 1.22 -14.77 -4.11
N LEU A 77 0.96 -13.75 -3.27
CA LEU A 77 -0.19 -13.70 -2.37
C LEU A 77 -1.46 -13.15 -3.04
N GLY A 78 -1.39 -12.81 -4.33
CA GLY A 78 -2.51 -12.33 -5.14
C GLY A 78 -2.59 -10.81 -5.29
N ALA A 79 -1.56 -10.05 -4.94
CA ALA A 79 -1.54 -8.61 -5.22
C ALA A 79 -1.67 -8.35 -6.73
N ARG A 80 -2.54 -7.42 -7.11
CA ARG A 80 -2.73 -6.96 -8.49
C ARG A 80 -2.82 -5.44 -8.61
N GLU A 81 -2.94 -4.76 -7.47
CA GLU A 81 -3.10 -3.31 -7.38
C GLU A 81 -2.02 -2.73 -6.48
N ILE A 82 -1.61 -1.50 -6.80
CA ILE A 82 -0.80 -0.67 -5.93
C ILE A 82 -1.69 0.51 -5.53
N HIS A 83 -1.87 0.71 -4.23
CA HIS A 83 -2.58 1.86 -3.70
C HIS A 83 -1.56 2.85 -3.18
N LEU A 84 -1.57 4.09 -3.65
CA LEU A 84 -0.61 5.11 -3.20
C LEU A 84 -1.26 6.41 -2.77
N ILE A 85 -0.61 7.09 -1.84
CA ILE A 85 -0.96 8.44 -1.39
C ILE A 85 0.31 9.27 -1.33
N THR A 86 0.27 10.42 -1.99
CA THR A 86 1.36 11.39 -1.97
C THR A 86 1.37 12.17 -0.65
N ILE A 87 2.50 12.16 0.04
CA ILE A 87 2.69 12.90 1.30
C ILE A 87 4.10 13.47 1.30
N LYS A 88 4.19 14.81 1.24
CA LYS A 88 5.47 15.52 1.10
C LYS A 88 6.36 15.46 2.35
N HIS A 89 5.76 15.53 3.53
CA HIS A 89 6.49 15.61 4.80
C HIS A 89 6.80 14.22 5.37
N GLU A 90 8.07 13.96 5.67
CA GLU A 90 8.55 12.68 6.20
C GLU A 90 7.90 12.30 7.53
N GLU A 91 7.75 13.24 8.45
CA GLU A 91 7.09 12.99 9.74
C GLU A 91 5.64 12.53 9.56
N THR A 92 4.92 13.17 8.63
CA THR A 92 3.56 12.78 8.28
C THR A 92 3.53 11.39 7.63
N ARG A 93 4.47 11.08 6.73
CA ARG A 93 4.59 9.73 6.15
C ARG A 93 4.81 8.67 7.21
N ALA A 94 5.77 8.88 8.11
CA ALA A 94 6.09 7.93 9.16
C ALA A 94 4.89 7.69 10.10
N ARG A 95 4.20 8.76 10.51
CA ARG A 95 3.00 8.67 11.33
C ARG A 95 1.89 7.90 10.62
N VAL A 96 1.55 8.28 9.39
CA VAL A 96 0.45 7.66 8.64
C VAL A 96 0.76 6.19 8.32
N MET A 97 2.01 5.87 7.95
CA MET A 97 2.43 4.48 7.71
C MET A 97 2.25 3.62 8.96
N ARG A 98 2.64 4.12 10.14
CA ARG A 98 2.46 3.40 11.41
C ARG A 98 0.97 3.14 11.70
N GLU A 99 0.13 4.16 11.57
CA GLU A 99 -1.31 4.04 11.78
C GLU A 99 -1.97 3.05 10.80
N LEU A 100 -1.49 2.98 9.56
CA LEU A 100 -1.99 2.04 8.56
C LEU A 100 -1.51 0.61 8.82
N ILE A 101 -0.26 0.41 9.22
CA ILE A 101 0.24 -0.93 9.59
C ILE A 101 -0.53 -1.49 10.78
N GLU A 102 -0.84 -0.66 11.76
CA GLU A 102 -1.63 -1.05 12.92
C GLU A 102 -3.06 -1.45 12.53
N ALA A 103 -3.74 -0.62 11.73
CA ALA A 103 -5.11 -0.91 11.28
C ALA A 103 -5.21 -2.10 10.32
N GLN A 104 -4.31 -2.20 9.35
CA GLN A 104 -4.42 -3.17 8.25
C GLN A 104 -3.63 -4.46 8.50
N CYS A 105 -2.70 -4.45 9.46
CA CYS A 105 -1.93 -5.61 9.87
C CYS A 105 -1.31 -6.45 8.71
N PRO A 106 -0.69 -5.82 7.69
CA PRO A 106 -0.24 -6.49 6.46
C PRO A 106 0.76 -7.63 6.74
N ILE A 107 0.51 -8.79 6.14
CA ILE A 107 1.27 -10.01 6.40
C ILE A 107 2.76 -9.88 6.06
N LEU A 108 3.09 -9.15 5.00
CA LEU A 108 4.48 -9.00 4.55
C LEU A 108 5.28 -8.02 5.39
N ASN A 109 4.64 -7.09 6.13
CA ASN A 109 5.35 -6.26 7.10
C ASN A 109 5.66 -7.02 8.39
N LYS A 110 4.79 -7.98 8.79
CA LYS A 110 5.01 -8.83 9.96
C LYS A 110 6.19 -9.78 9.79
N SER A 111 6.37 -10.35 8.60
CA SER A 111 7.49 -11.26 8.30
C SER A 111 8.84 -10.53 8.27
N MET A 112 8.88 -9.26 7.86
CA MET A 112 10.09 -8.43 7.93
C MET A 112 10.51 -8.12 9.38
N LEU A 113 9.56 -7.79 10.25
CA LEU A 113 9.85 -7.50 11.67
C LEU A 113 10.45 -8.69 12.42
N ARG A 114 10.14 -9.93 12.02
CA ARG A 114 10.70 -11.15 12.64
C ARG A 114 12.11 -11.51 12.16
N ARG A 115 12.59 -10.97 11.04
CA ARG A 115 13.94 -11.28 10.50
C ARG A 115 15.05 -10.37 11.06
N VAL A 116 14.69 -9.32 11.79
CA VAL A 116 15.62 -8.33 12.36
C VAL A 116 15.64 -8.39 13.90
N ALA A 117 14.86 -9.29 14.50
CA ALA A 117 14.81 -9.52 15.95
C ALA A 117 15.61 -10.77 16.36
#